data_AF-A0A5E5AGU5-F1
#
_entry.id   AF-A0A5E5AGU5-F1
#
_cell.length_a   1.000
_cell.length_b   1.000
_cell.length_c   1.000
_cell.angle_alpha   90.00
_cell.angle_beta   90.00
_cell.angle_gamma   90.00
#
_symmetry.space_group_name_H-M   'P 1'
#
loop_
_entity.id
_entity.type
_entity.pdbx_description
1 polymer ?
#
loop_
_entity_poly.entity_id
_entity_poly.type
_entity_poly.pdbx_seq_one_letter_code
_entity_poly.pdbx_strand_id
1 'polypeptide(L)'
;MRANAYKAQVDLNHHWRHNDAPANARPLPEAGPSGVFGAVIGHDGSGAPLPDIGPYDFSSATRVPDAPALGSTEGAVRMSLVPLADAPQYVVKACPSPAHAAQAWLASRLFGALGLATPTAMLVKGCSQAFDSTLAPDRVYFATTFLSGYRDLGEWIESDDAWRVFDGAGQPAPQWLRHVRDEAIDARARMAQVLADAGGLPFHALRDASARAYADALAHRNAMRLRLCQALPDVYQSALERHYIAGLWLGNWDMCNVFMENIGVWRDVNDLPCAMSLDFDACLHLGFQGRLKAQAYDLALGQREAVPSLPASTSTFRRDAAAFDPTLPDGALTDLSQFPYGENYAPFVRRLAGFARDASTKTAGDELRDPTSVRAVAAEMAYRLGRLSAREVRPWIEAACRVGRTGSGAALDGDMPVLDPETLVSHLLGRRDSLVRLLGGPWAAQTWAHMYGTRAQAVDAQQEPFLRRSGT
;
A
#
# COMPACT_ATOMS: atom_id res chain seq x y z
N MET A 1 54.21 3.28 16.64
CA MET A 1 55.52 3.09 15.94
C MET A 1 55.80 1.59 15.99
N ARG A 2 55.74 0.73 14.96
CA ARG A 2 55.80 0.73 13.48
C ARG A 2 54.79 -0.37 13.03
N ALA A 3 53.91 -0.22 12.04
CA ALA A 3 54.12 -0.19 10.58
C ALA A 3 54.91 -1.38 10.00
N ASN A 4 54.21 -2.23 9.21
CA ASN A 4 54.59 -2.90 7.93
C ASN A 4 53.69 -4.15 7.76
N ALA A 5 52.66 -4.20 6.89
CA ALA A 5 52.66 -4.20 5.42
C ALA A 5 53.49 -5.32 4.78
N TYR A 6 52.84 -6.30 4.14
CA TYR A 6 53.19 -6.78 2.80
C TYR A 6 52.05 -7.60 2.14
N LYS A 7 51.86 -7.34 0.85
CA LYS A 7 50.96 -7.97 -0.12
C LYS A 7 51.44 -9.38 -0.54
N ALA A 8 50.50 -10.24 -0.97
CA ALA A 8 50.39 -10.80 -2.33
C ALA A 8 49.91 -12.26 -2.37
N GLN A 9 48.70 -12.45 -2.91
CA GLN A 9 48.37 -13.30 -4.07
C GLN A 9 48.90 -14.75 -4.12
N VAL A 10 47.99 -15.73 -3.95
CA VAL A 10 48.07 -17.05 -4.61
C VAL A 10 46.65 -17.52 -4.97
N ASP A 11 46.42 -17.71 -6.27
CA ASP A 11 45.32 -18.45 -6.90
C ASP A 11 45.18 -19.86 -6.32
N LEU A 12 43.94 -20.34 -6.15
CA LEU A 12 43.65 -21.76 -6.38
C LEU A 12 42.19 -21.94 -6.84
N ASN A 13 42.07 -22.16 -8.15
CA ASN A 13 40.95 -22.75 -8.87
C ASN A 13 40.20 -23.82 -8.08
N HIS A 14 38.89 -23.65 -7.87
CA HIS A 14 37.96 -24.78 -7.69
C HIS A 14 36.83 -24.70 -8.73
N HIS A 15 37.01 -25.49 -9.79
CA HIS A 15 35.97 -25.85 -10.74
C HIS A 15 34.85 -26.61 -10.02
N TRP A 16 33.70 -25.96 -9.80
CA TRP A 16 32.45 -26.68 -9.57
C TRP A 16 31.71 -26.80 -10.90
N ARG A 17 31.67 -28.03 -11.41
CA ARG A 17 30.81 -28.43 -12.53
C ARG A 17 29.36 -28.32 -12.06
N HIS A 18 28.66 -27.30 -12.52
CA HIS A 18 27.20 -27.26 -12.52
C HIS A 18 26.69 -28.11 -13.67
N ASN A 19 26.03 -29.22 -13.38
CA ASN A 19 25.02 -29.79 -14.26
C ASN A 19 23.84 -30.27 -13.40
N ASP A 20 22.65 -29.98 -13.90
CA ASP A 20 21.31 -30.41 -13.43
C ASP A 20 20.58 -29.50 -12.43
N ALA A 21 20.33 -28.25 -12.83
CA ALA A 21 19.18 -27.46 -12.39
C ALA A 21 18.62 -26.66 -13.59
N PRO A 22 17.29 -26.61 -13.81
CA PRO A 22 16.73 -25.88 -14.95
C PRO A 22 17.03 -24.38 -14.85
N ALA A 23 17.64 -23.85 -15.91
CA ALA A 23 17.96 -22.45 -16.08
C ALA A 23 16.65 -21.63 -16.18
N ASN A 24 16.36 -20.78 -15.17
CA ASN A 24 15.67 -19.47 -15.28
C ASN A 24 15.38 -18.82 -13.90
N ALA A 25 16.29 -18.88 -12.94
CA ALA A 25 16.21 -18.03 -11.74
C ALA A 25 17.08 -16.78 -11.95
N ARG A 26 16.47 -15.65 -12.36
CA ARG A 26 17.17 -14.36 -12.36
C ARG A 26 17.34 -13.86 -10.92
N PRO A 27 18.52 -13.36 -10.52
CA PRO A 27 18.74 -12.76 -9.21
C PRO A 27 17.95 -11.45 -9.04
N LEU A 28 17.51 -11.16 -7.81
CA LEU A 28 16.82 -9.92 -7.43
C LEU A 28 17.78 -8.72 -7.57
N PRO A 29 17.34 -7.56 -8.09
CA PRO A 29 18.22 -6.42 -8.25
C PRO A 29 18.31 -5.53 -7.01
N GLU A 30 19.54 -5.19 -6.60
CA GLU A 30 19.85 -4.31 -5.46
C GLU A 30 20.18 -2.87 -5.95
N ALA A 31 19.86 -1.89 -5.11
CA ALA A 31 19.79 -0.44 -5.39
C ALA A 31 21.14 0.29 -5.48
N GLY A 32 21.22 1.31 -6.35
CA GLY A 32 22.36 2.23 -6.51
C GLY A 32 22.10 3.68 -6.05
N PRO A 33 23.10 4.59 -6.11
CA PRO A 33 23.13 5.84 -5.33
C PRO A 33 23.00 7.11 -6.19
N SER A 34 21.96 7.96 -6.04
CA SER A 34 21.95 9.41 -6.41
C SER A 34 20.63 10.17 -6.13
N GLY A 35 20.64 11.13 -5.19
CA GLY A 35 20.48 12.59 -5.44
C GLY A 35 19.10 13.29 -5.62
N VAL A 36 18.73 14.11 -4.62
CA VAL A 36 18.04 15.44 -4.56
C VAL A 36 16.72 15.67 -5.34
N PHE A 37 15.61 15.92 -4.60
CA PHE A 37 14.29 16.52 -4.98
C PHE A 37 13.68 16.16 -6.34
N GLY A 38 14.14 15.10 -6.97
CA GLY A 38 13.63 14.50 -8.19
C GLY A 38 12.73 13.31 -7.90
N ALA A 39 11.96 12.93 -8.93
CA ALA A 39 11.14 11.73 -8.99
C ALA A 39 11.70 10.58 -8.13
N VAL A 40 10.89 10.02 -7.24
CA VAL A 40 11.16 8.72 -6.61
C VAL A 40 11.58 7.75 -7.73
N ILE A 41 12.86 7.39 -7.78
CA ILE A 41 13.39 6.45 -8.77
C ILE A 41 13.00 5.06 -8.28
N GLY A 42 11.87 4.56 -8.77
CA GLY A 42 11.30 3.24 -8.43
C GLY A 42 10.19 3.28 -7.39
N HIS A 43 9.34 2.25 -7.38
CA HIS A 43 8.18 2.11 -6.47
C HIS A 43 8.48 2.17 -4.98
N ASP A 44 9.72 1.84 -4.59
CA ASP A 44 10.23 1.77 -3.23
C ASP A 44 11.59 2.48 -3.10
N GLY A 45 11.93 3.35 -4.05
CA GLY A 45 13.17 4.15 -4.08
C GLY A 45 14.46 3.39 -4.37
N SER A 46 14.41 2.08 -4.60
CA SER A 46 15.59 1.27 -4.86
C SER A 46 16.22 1.55 -6.24
N GLY A 47 15.46 2.08 -7.19
CA GLY A 47 15.86 2.14 -8.59
C GLY A 47 16.10 0.78 -9.25
N ALA A 48 15.81 -0.32 -8.55
CA ALA A 48 15.96 -1.68 -9.03
C ALA A 48 14.89 -2.00 -10.09
N PRO A 49 15.23 -2.78 -11.14
CA PRO A 49 14.22 -3.30 -12.05
C PRO A 49 13.11 -4.04 -11.32
N LEU A 50 11.90 -3.78 -11.78
CA LEU A 50 10.70 -4.46 -11.32
C LEU A 50 10.83 -5.99 -11.50
N PRO A 51 10.71 -6.81 -10.44
CA PRO A 51 10.76 -8.27 -10.58
C PRO A 51 9.55 -8.81 -11.35
N ASP A 52 9.67 -10.01 -11.91
CA ASP A 52 8.51 -10.75 -12.40
C ASP A 52 7.63 -11.21 -11.23
N ILE A 53 6.48 -11.82 -11.51
CA ILE A 53 5.54 -12.26 -10.46
C ILE A 53 6.12 -13.32 -9.51
N GLY A 54 7.07 -14.16 -9.96
CA GLY A 54 7.56 -15.33 -9.22
C GLY A 54 6.77 -16.62 -9.55
N PRO A 55 6.74 -17.64 -8.65
CA PRO A 55 7.24 -17.60 -7.28
C PRO A 55 8.77 -17.76 -7.19
N TYR A 56 9.42 -16.89 -6.42
CA TYR A 56 10.84 -16.95 -6.11
C TYR A 56 11.13 -17.98 -5.00
N ASP A 57 12.32 -18.59 -5.05
CA ASP A 57 12.74 -19.58 -4.06
C ASP A 57 13.23 -18.91 -2.78
N PHE A 58 12.49 -19.11 -1.69
CA PHE A 58 12.82 -18.65 -0.33
C PHE A 58 13.13 -19.86 0.58
N SER A 59 13.56 -21.00 0.03
CA SER A 59 13.93 -22.19 0.82
C SER A 59 15.10 -21.95 1.78
N SER A 60 16.00 -21.03 1.46
CA SER A 60 17.08 -20.60 2.35
C SER A 60 16.71 -19.46 3.30
N ALA A 61 15.46 -18.97 3.25
CA ALA A 61 15.04 -17.83 4.06
C ALA A 61 14.98 -18.22 5.54
N THR A 62 15.42 -17.30 6.39
CA THR A 62 15.35 -17.40 7.84
C THR A 62 14.46 -16.32 8.40
N ARG A 63 13.69 -16.64 9.45
CA ARG A 63 12.87 -15.68 10.15
C ARG A 63 13.75 -14.70 10.92
N VAL A 64 13.46 -13.40 10.81
CA VAL A 64 14.10 -12.37 11.63
C VAL A 64 13.44 -12.39 13.02
N PRO A 65 14.18 -12.70 14.10
CA PRO A 65 13.59 -12.80 15.45
C PRO A 65 13.10 -11.45 15.97
N ASP A 66 12.04 -11.48 16.80
CA ASP A 66 11.55 -10.33 17.58
C ASP A 66 11.25 -9.05 16.79
N ALA A 67 11.02 -9.19 15.49
CA ALA A 67 10.86 -8.08 14.57
C ALA A 67 9.39 -7.94 14.15
N PRO A 68 8.69 -6.84 14.51
CA PRO A 68 7.35 -6.60 14.00
C PRO A 68 7.40 -6.48 12.48
N ALA A 69 6.39 -7.05 11.80
CA ALA A 69 6.17 -6.82 10.39
C ALA A 69 5.83 -5.34 10.12
N LEU A 70 5.88 -4.95 8.86
CA LEU A 70 5.40 -3.64 8.40
C LEU A 70 3.85 -3.63 8.53
N GLY A 71 3.28 -2.71 9.33
CA GLY A 71 1.86 -2.74 9.72
C GLY A 71 1.49 -3.91 10.66
N SER A 72 0.30 -3.86 11.29
CA SER A 72 -0.24 -4.96 12.14
C SER A 72 -0.91 -6.06 11.32
N THR A 73 -0.13 -6.73 10.49
CA THR A 73 -0.60 -8.00 9.90
C THR A 73 -0.30 -9.13 10.87
N GLU A 74 -1.27 -9.44 11.74
CA GLU A 74 -1.37 -10.80 12.29
C GLU A 74 -1.25 -11.78 11.12
N GLY A 75 -0.18 -12.59 11.11
CA GLY A 75 0.10 -13.51 10.01
C GLY A 75 1.09 -13.02 8.94
N ALA A 76 1.83 -11.93 9.16
CA ALA A 76 3.04 -11.64 8.39
C ALA A 76 4.32 -11.85 9.21
N VAL A 77 5.40 -12.21 8.54
CA VAL A 77 6.70 -12.55 9.13
C VAL A 77 7.82 -11.85 8.37
N ARG A 78 8.77 -11.25 9.11
CA ARG A 78 10.01 -10.76 8.51
C ARG A 78 10.99 -11.90 8.25
N MET A 79 11.54 -11.93 7.05
CA MET A 79 12.49 -12.94 6.61
C MET A 79 13.70 -12.31 5.94
N SER A 80 14.84 -13.00 6.00
CA SER A 80 16.04 -12.67 5.24
C SER A 80 16.57 -13.92 4.53
N LEU A 81 17.06 -13.75 3.30
CA LEU A 81 17.74 -14.81 2.54
C LEU A 81 19.19 -15.03 3.00
N VAL A 82 19.76 -14.05 3.73
CA VAL A 82 21.14 -14.09 4.22
C VAL A 82 21.18 -13.70 5.70
N PRO A 83 21.87 -14.45 6.58
CA PRO A 83 21.95 -14.13 8.00
C PRO A 83 22.99 -13.04 8.29
N LEU A 84 22.83 -11.86 7.67
CA LEU A 84 23.65 -10.67 7.91
C LEU A 84 22.74 -9.53 8.37
N ALA A 85 23.24 -8.69 9.28
CA ALA A 85 22.48 -7.59 9.87
C ALA A 85 21.95 -6.60 8.80
N ASP A 86 22.73 -6.38 7.73
CA ASP A 86 22.42 -5.47 6.63
C ASP A 86 21.79 -6.17 5.41
N ALA A 87 21.46 -7.46 5.52
CA ALA A 87 20.86 -8.19 4.41
C ALA A 87 19.47 -7.64 4.06
N PRO A 88 19.08 -7.66 2.76
CA PRO A 88 17.72 -7.35 2.36
C PRO A 88 16.71 -8.22 3.10
N GLN A 89 15.71 -7.56 3.68
CA GLN A 89 14.65 -8.23 4.41
C GLN A 89 13.33 -8.13 3.65
N TYR A 90 12.47 -9.09 3.90
CA TYR A 90 11.18 -9.22 3.24
C TYR A 90 10.09 -9.41 4.28
N VAL A 91 8.93 -8.80 4.05
CA VAL A 91 7.70 -9.10 4.80
C VAL A 91 6.94 -10.14 4.00
N VAL A 92 6.78 -11.33 4.58
CA VAL A 92 6.10 -12.47 3.95
C VAL A 92 4.75 -12.67 4.63
N LYS A 93 3.68 -12.84 3.86
CA LYS A 93 2.31 -13.06 4.33
C LYS A 93 1.73 -14.31 3.68
N ALA A 94 1.02 -15.11 4.48
CA ALA A 94 0.25 -16.23 3.97
C ALA A 94 -1.02 -15.74 3.27
N CYS A 95 -1.33 -16.34 2.11
CA CYS A 95 -2.58 -16.10 1.41
C CYS A 95 -3.41 -17.39 1.41
N PRO A 96 -4.76 -17.31 1.38
CA PRO A 96 -5.61 -18.50 1.34
C PRO A 96 -5.33 -19.42 0.15
N SER A 97 -4.93 -18.86 -0.98
CA SER A 97 -4.53 -19.62 -2.17
C SER A 97 -3.54 -18.82 -3.04
N PRO A 98 -2.84 -19.47 -3.99
CA PRO A 98 -1.98 -18.78 -4.95
C PRO A 98 -2.72 -17.73 -5.79
N ALA A 99 -4.02 -17.93 -6.05
CA ALA A 99 -4.84 -16.95 -6.76
C ALA A 99 -5.04 -15.66 -5.95
N HIS A 100 -5.19 -15.75 -4.63
CA HIS A 100 -5.24 -14.57 -3.75
C HIS A 100 -3.92 -13.82 -3.74
N ALA A 101 -2.81 -14.53 -3.60
CA ALA A 101 -1.48 -13.92 -3.62
C ALA A 101 -1.21 -13.20 -4.95
N ALA A 102 -1.58 -13.83 -6.08
CA ALA A 102 -1.45 -13.26 -7.41
C ALA A 102 -2.31 -12.00 -7.63
N GLN A 103 -3.52 -11.95 -7.07
CA GLN A 103 -4.39 -10.77 -7.11
C GLN A 103 -3.83 -9.62 -6.26
N ALA A 104 -3.32 -9.89 -5.05
CA ALA A 104 -2.65 -8.89 -4.21
C ALA A 104 -1.40 -8.31 -4.91
N TRP A 105 -0.60 -9.18 -5.55
CA TRP A 105 0.52 -8.76 -6.40
C TRP A 105 0.07 -7.89 -7.58
N LEU A 106 -1.00 -8.28 -8.28
CA LEU A 106 -1.54 -7.50 -9.40
C LEU A 106 -2.00 -6.12 -8.95
N ALA A 107 -2.69 -6.03 -7.81
CA ALA A 107 -3.14 -4.76 -7.25
C ALA A 107 -1.95 -3.85 -6.87
N SER A 108 -0.92 -4.39 -6.21
CA SER A 108 0.32 -3.65 -5.94
C SER A 108 0.99 -3.16 -7.22
N ARG A 109 1.01 -4.00 -8.27
CA ARG A 109 1.55 -3.64 -9.59
C ARG A 109 0.80 -2.50 -10.26
N LEU A 110 -0.52 -2.58 -10.28
CA LEU A 110 -1.38 -1.54 -10.85
C LEU A 110 -1.24 -0.23 -10.06
N PHE A 111 -1.14 -0.31 -8.73
CA PHE A 111 -0.91 0.86 -7.89
C PHE A 111 0.43 1.54 -8.20
N GLY A 112 1.51 0.75 -8.25
CA GLY A 112 2.84 1.25 -8.63
C GLY A 112 2.88 1.81 -10.06
N ALA A 113 2.07 1.27 -10.98
CA ALA A 113 1.95 1.79 -12.34
C ALA A 113 1.36 3.21 -12.41
N LEU A 114 0.73 3.72 -11.35
CA LEU A 114 0.36 5.13 -11.23
C LEU A 114 1.54 6.03 -10.84
N GLY A 115 2.71 5.47 -10.57
CA GLY A 115 3.88 6.17 -10.06
C GLY A 115 3.75 6.57 -8.59
N LEU A 116 2.93 5.85 -7.82
CA LEU A 116 2.76 6.02 -6.37
C LEU A 116 3.62 5.00 -5.63
N ALA A 117 4.06 5.34 -4.42
CA ALA A 117 4.97 4.50 -3.66
C ALA A 117 4.25 3.27 -3.07
N THR A 118 4.86 2.10 -3.27
CA THR A 118 4.48 0.80 -2.74
C THR A 118 5.76 -0.04 -2.63
N PRO A 119 5.94 -0.87 -1.59
CA PRO A 119 7.03 -1.83 -1.56
C PRO A 119 7.03 -2.71 -2.81
N THR A 120 8.22 -3.18 -3.20
CA THR A 120 8.36 -4.18 -4.26
C THR A 120 7.59 -5.44 -3.86
N ALA A 121 6.55 -5.81 -4.62
CA ALA A 121 5.78 -7.02 -4.38
C ALA A 121 6.23 -8.18 -5.28
N MET A 122 6.28 -9.39 -4.72
CA MET A 122 6.61 -10.63 -5.40
C MET A 122 5.92 -11.83 -4.75
N LEU A 123 5.84 -12.95 -5.47
CA LEU A 123 5.40 -14.22 -4.90
C LEU A 123 6.60 -15.09 -4.54
N VAL A 124 6.51 -15.86 -3.46
CA VAL A 124 7.62 -16.69 -2.96
C VAL A 124 7.14 -18.07 -2.57
N LYS A 125 8.04 -19.05 -2.55
CA LYS A 125 7.78 -20.43 -2.12
C LYS A 125 8.97 -21.01 -1.34
N GLY A 126 8.83 -22.20 -0.78
CA GLY A 126 9.90 -22.90 -0.06
C GLY A 126 10.12 -22.43 1.39
N CYS A 127 9.45 -21.36 1.85
CA CYS A 127 9.67 -20.77 3.17
C CYS A 127 8.69 -21.22 4.26
N SER A 128 7.86 -22.24 4.04
CA SER A 128 6.88 -22.73 5.03
C SER A 128 7.52 -23.10 6.36
N GLN A 129 8.67 -23.77 6.35
CA GLN A 129 9.39 -24.11 7.57
C GLN A 129 9.79 -22.87 8.39
N ALA A 130 10.24 -21.80 7.73
CA ALA A 130 10.60 -20.54 8.40
C ALA A 130 9.37 -19.70 8.79
N PHE A 131 8.25 -19.85 8.07
CA PHE A 131 7.02 -19.10 8.26
C PHE A 131 6.21 -19.62 9.45
N ASP A 132 5.78 -20.89 9.39
CA ASP A 132 4.86 -21.53 10.34
C ASP A 132 5.32 -22.92 10.81
N SER A 133 6.58 -23.29 10.56
CA SER A 133 7.14 -24.61 10.89
C SER A 133 6.46 -25.79 10.20
N THR A 134 5.74 -25.55 9.10
CA THR A 134 5.15 -26.63 8.28
C THR A 134 6.07 -27.04 7.13
N LEU A 135 5.95 -28.30 6.68
CA LEU A 135 6.68 -28.84 5.52
C LEU A 135 5.81 -28.78 4.26
N ALA A 136 5.56 -27.56 3.77
CA ALA A 136 4.78 -27.30 2.56
C ALA A 136 5.59 -26.44 1.57
N PRO A 137 6.62 -26.99 0.90
CA PRO A 137 7.54 -26.21 0.08
C PRO A 137 6.87 -25.58 -1.15
N ASP A 138 5.79 -26.18 -1.65
CA ASP A 138 5.04 -25.68 -2.81
C ASP A 138 4.01 -24.61 -2.45
N ARG A 139 3.80 -24.30 -1.16
CA ARG A 139 2.88 -23.24 -0.75
C ARG A 139 3.43 -21.89 -1.22
N VAL A 140 2.59 -21.14 -1.92
CA VAL A 140 2.89 -19.79 -2.40
C VAL A 140 2.50 -18.76 -1.35
N TYR A 141 3.41 -17.83 -1.08
CA TYR A 141 3.22 -16.69 -0.18
C TYR A 141 3.33 -15.39 -0.98
N PHE A 142 2.71 -14.34 -0.45
CA PHE A 142 2.93 -12.97 -0.90
C PHE A 142 4.09 -12.37 -0.12
N ALA A 143 5.03 -11.71 -0.79
CA ALA A 143 6.16 -11.05 -0.14
C ALA A 143 6.35 -9.63 -0.66
N THR A 144 6.78 -8.74 0.24
CA THR A 144 7.23 -7.39 -0.10
C THR A 144 8.62 -7.11 0.45
N THR A 145 9.34 -6.15 -0.15
CA THR A 145 10.55 -5.60 0.47
C THR A 145 10.22 -4.95 1.81
N PHE A 146 11.00 -5.25 2.84
CA PHE A 146 10.90 -4.54 4.11
C PHE A 146 11.67 -3.21 4.00
N LEU A 147 10.98 -2.11 4.29
CA LEU A 147 11.53 -0.76 4.24
C LEU A 147 11.64 -0.21 5.66
N SER A 148 12.86 -0.20 6.21
CA SER A 148 13.11 0.23 7.60
C SER A 148 12.74 1.68 7.89
N GLY A 149 12.71 2.54 6.87
CA GLY A 149 12.31 3.95 6.96
C GLY A 149 10.81 4.21 6.87
N TYR A 150 9.98 3.18 6.67
CA TYR A 150 8.53 3.32 6.64
C TYR A 150 7.95 3.35 8.06
N ARG A 151 6.96 4.21 8.28
CA ARG A 151 6.11 4.21 9.46
C ARG A 151 4.64 4.30 9.05
N ASP A 152 3.81 3.48 9.67
CA ASP A 152 2.34 3.52 9.55
C ASP A 152 1.80 4.93 9.84
N LEU A 153 0.78 5.39 9.11
CA LEU A 153 0.25 6.75 9.25
C LEU A 153 -0.22 7.03 10.68
N GLY A 154 -0.89 6.06 11.29
CA GLY A 154 -1.39 6.17 12.66
C GLY A 154 -0.28 6.33 13.71
N GLU A 155 0.91 5.75 13.49
CA GLU A 155 2.06 5.96 14.38
C GLU A 155 2.84 7.22 14.00
N TRP A 156 3.07 7.44 12.71
CA TRP A 156 3.82 8.59 12.21
C TRP A 156 3.17 9.91 12.63
N ILE A 157 1.84 10.04 12.56
CA ILE A 157 1.12 11.28 12.88
C ILE A 157 1.27 11.71 14.35
N GLU A 158 1.57 10.76 15.24
CA GLU A 158 1.80 10.97 16.67
C GLU A 158 3.29 11.26 17.00
N SER A 159 4.18 11.06 16.02
CA SER A 159 5.63 11.11 16.21
C SER A 159 6.20 12.54 16.19
N ASP A 160 7.44 12.67 16.66
CA ASP A 160 8.17 13.94 16.56
C ASP A 160 8.46 14.33 15.10
N ASP A 161 8.55 13.35 14.19
CA ASP A 161 8.76 13.63 12.77
C ASP A 161 7.55 14.35 12.16
N ALA A 162 6.32 13.94 12.50
CA ALA A 162 5.11 14.67 12.10
C ALA A 162 5.03 16.03 12.82
N TRP A 163 5.49 16.12 14.07
CA TRP A 163 5.51 17.40 14.79
C TRP A 163 6.41 18.45 14.12
N ARG A 164 7.57 18.04 13.59
CA ARG A 164 8.42 18.92 12.77
C ARG A 164 7.71 19.42 11.51
N VAL A 165 6.80 18.61 10.94
CA VAL A 165 5.97 19.01 9.80
C VAL A 165 4.94 20.06 10.21
N PHE A 166 4.30 19.88 11.37
CA PHE A 166 3.33 20.86 11.89
C PHE A 166 3.98 22.19 12.30
N ASP A 167 5.17 22.15 12.92
CA ASP A 167 5.92 23.37 13.32
C ASP A 167 6.54 24.11 12.12
N GLY A 168 6.73 23.42 10.98
CA GLY A 168 7.28 24.00 9.76
C GLY A 168 8.63 24.72 9.96
N ALA A 169 9.01 25.56 8.99
CA ALA A 169 10.28 26.28 8.98
C ALA A 169 10.19 27.71 9.57
N GLY A 170 9.14 28.06 10.33
CA GLY A 170 9.02 29.43 10.84
C GLY A 170 7.72 29.83 11.55
N GLN A 171 6.76 28.92 11.75
CA GLN A 171 5.56 29.22 12.55
C GLN A 171 5.23 28.04 13.45
N PRO A 172 5.34 28.17 14.78
CA PRO A 172 5.07 27.06 15.68
C PRO A 172 3.64 26.57 15.49
N ALA A 173 3.45 25.25 15.56
CA ALA A 173 2.14 24.66 15.44
C ALA A 173 1.22 25.19 16.55
N PRO A 174 -0.07 25.45 16.26
CA PRO A 174 -1.03 25.88 17.25
C PRO A 174 -1.06 24.99 18.50
N GLN A 175 -1.21 25.59 19.69
CA GLN A 175 -1.22 24.85 20.97
C GLN A 175 -2.29 23.74 21.01
N TRP A 176 -3.43 23.93 20.34
CA TRP A 176 -4.48 22.91 20.28
C TRP A 176 -4.01 21.63 19.58
N LEU A 177 -3.10 21.70 18.60
CA LEU A 177 -2.54 20.50 17.95
C LEU A 177 -1.67 19.70 18.90
N ARG A 178 -0.89 20.39 19.74
CA ARG A 178 -0.10 19.75 20.78
C ARG A 178 -1.00 19.00 21.75
N HIS A 179 -2.07 19.65 22.21
CA HIS A 179 -3.05 19.02 23.10
C HIS A 179 -3.71 17.78 22.46
N VAL A 180 -4.11 17.87 21.19
CA VAL A 180 -4.68 16.73 20.44
C VAL A 180 -3.67 15.57 20.32
N ARG A 181 -2.39 15.89 20.06
CA ARG A 181 -1.32 14.90 20.01
C ARG A 181 -1.12 14.23 21.38
N ASP A 182 -1.07 15.01 22.45
CA ASP A 182 -0.91 14.50 23.81
C ASP A 182 -2.08 13.58 24.20
N GLU A 183 -3.33 13.96 23.86
CA GLU A 183 -4.50 13.09 24.07
C GLU A 183 -4.41 11.77 23.30
N ALA A 184 -3.90 11.77 22.06
CA ALA A 184 -3.69 10.55 21.29
C ALA A 184 -2.63 9.63 21.94
N ILE A 185 -1.54 10.22 22.45
CA ILE A 185 -0.47 9.51 23.16
C ILE A 185 -0.99 8.93 24.48
N ASP A 186 -1.75 9.70 25.25
CA ASP A 186 -2.38 9.23 26.49
C ASP A 186 -3.35 8.08 26.23
N ALA A 187 -4.10 8.14 25.13
CA ALA A 187 -4.99 7.07 24.70
C ALA A 187 -4.22 5.79 24.34
N ARG A 188 -3.09 5.92 23.62
CA ARG A 188 -2.17 4.80 23.36
C ARG A 188 -1.65 4.20 24.66
N ALA A 189 -1.29 5.02 25.64
CA ALA A 189 -0.82 4.55 26.94
C ALA A 189 -1.92 3.78 27.70
N ARG A 190 -3.16 4.27 27.67
CA ARG A 190 -4.33 3.56 28.21
C ARG A 190 -4.56 2.21 27.54
N MET A 191 -4.47 2.14 26.20
CA MET A 191 -4.58 0.88 25.47
C MET A 191 -3.50 -0.12 25.93
N ALA A 192 -2.25 0.32 26.07
CA ALA A 192 -1.15 -0.51 26.54
C ALA A 192 -1.36 -0.99 27.99
N GLN A 193 -1.87 -0.11 28.87
CA GLN A 193 -2.20 -0.47 30.25
C GLN A 193 -3.29 -1.54 30.30
N VAL A 194 -4.34 -1.43 29.49
CA VAL A 194 -5.41 -2.44 29.44
C VAL A 194 -4.86 -3.81 29.01
N LEU A 195 -3.95 -3.85 28.03
CA LEU A 195 -3.30 -5.11 27.62
C LEU A 195 -2.42 -5.68 28.74
N ALA A 196 -1.68 -4.83 29.45
CA ALA A 196 -0.84 -5.24 30.58
C ALA A 196 -1.68 -5.80 31.75
N ASP A 197 -2.77 -5.11 32.11
CA ASP A 197 -3.71 -5.53 33.17
C ASP A 197 -4.43 -6.85 32.81
N ALA A 198 -4.62 -7.10 31.51
CA ALA A 198 -5.16 -8.35 30.99
C ALA A 198 -4.10 -9.48 30.88
N GLY A 199 -2.90 -9.30 31.44
CA GLY A 199 -1.84 -10.31 31.41
C GLY A 199 -1.14 -10.44 30.05
N GLY A 200 -1.16 -9.39 29.24
CA GLY A 200 -0.52 -9.37 27.92
C GLY A 200 -1.32 -10.06 26.82
N LEU A 201 -2.62 -10.32 27.04
CA LEU A 201 -3.49 -10.85 25.99
C LEU A 201 -3.53 -9.90 24.78
N PRO A 202 -3.60 -10.42 23.54
CA PRO A 202 -3.77 -9.59 22.36
C PRO A 202 -5.16 -8.93 22.38
N PHE A 203 -5.28 -7.77 21.72
CA PHE A 203 -6.51 -6.96 21.76
C PHE A 203 -7.75 -7.78 21.34
N HIS A 204 -7.65 -8.60 20.29
CA HIS A 204 -8.77 -9.40 19.77
C HIS A 204 -9.27 -10.49 20.74
N ALA A 205 -8.44 -10.86 21.73
CA ALA A 205 -8.77 -11.82 22.77
C ALA A 205 -9.37 -11.17 24.03
N LEU A 206 -9.34 -9.84 24.14
CA LEU A 206 -9.97 -9.13 25.26
C LEU A 206 -11.48 -9.39 25.30
N ARG A 207 -12.02 -9.40 26.52
CA ARG A 207 -13.46 -9.60 26.78
C ARG A 207 -13.97 -8.57 27.79
N ASP A 208 -15.29 -8.42 27.83
CA ASP A 208 -16.03 -7.64 28.81
C ASP A 208 -15.49 -6.21 29.05
N ALA A 209 -15.16 -5.88 30.30
CA ALA A 209 -14.72 -4.54 30.70
C ALA A 209 -13.39 -4.15 30.06
N SER A 210 -12.44 -5.08 29.96
CA SER A 210 -11.14 -4.81 29.32
C SER A 210 -11.31 -4.56 27.82
N ALA A 211 -12.18 -5.32 27.15
CA ALA A 211 -12.49 -5.06 25.74
C ALA A 211 -13.11 -3.67 25.55
N ARG A 212 -14.12 -3.31 26.35
CA ARG A 212 -14.75 -1.98 26.29
C ARG A 212 -13.76 -0.85 26.55
N ALA A 213 -12.93 -0.98 27.60
CA ALA A 213 -11.92 0.03 27.94
C ALA A 213 -10.89 0.22 26.80
N TYR A 214 -10.47 -0.87 26.16
CA TYR A 214 -9.59 -0.80 24.99
C TYR A 214 -10.30 -0.13 23.80
N ALA A 215 -11.54 -0.53 23.50
CA ALA A 215 -12.32 0.03 22.40
C ALA A 215 -12.56 1.54 22.57
N ASP A 216 -12.91 1.99 23.78
CA ASP A 216 -13.11 3.41 24.09
C ASP A 216 -11.82 4.21 23.95
N ALA A 217 -10.70 3.67 24.42
CA ALA A 217 -9.39 4.30 24.26
C ALA A 217 -8.97 4.38 22.80
N LEU A 218 -9.19 3.33 22.01
CA LEU A 218 -8.91 3.31 20.57
C LEU A 218 -9.83 4.28 19.80
N ALA A 219 -11.12 4.35 20.13
CA ALA A 219 -12.06 5.31 19.54
C ALA A 219 -11.58 6.75 19.75
N HIS A 220 -11.20 7.09 20.99
CA HIS A 220 -10.70 8.40 21.33
C HIS A 220 -9.36 8.71 20.64
N ARG A 221 -8.43 7.74 20.62
CA ARG A 221 -7.16 7.86 19.88
C ARG A 221 -7.39 8.16 18.41
N ASN A 222 -8.29 7.42 17.76
CA ASN A 222 -8.64 7.61 16.36
C ASN A 222 -9.28 8.98 16.12
N ALA A 223 -10.18 9.44 16.98
CA ALA A 223 -10.74 10.79 16.87
C ALA A 223 -9.64 11.87 16.89
N MET A 224 -8.63 11.73 17.74
CA MET A 224 -7.49 12.65 17.77
C MET A 224 -6.60 12.53 16.53
N ARG A 225 -6.29 11.31 16.09
CA ARG A 225 -5.54 11.06 14.84
C ARG A 225 -6.21 11.69 13.62
N LEU A 226 -7.53 11.57 13.50
CA LEU A 226 -8.26 12.18 12.38
C LEU A 226 -8.15 13.71 12.40
N ARG A 227 -8.17 14.34 13.57
CA ARG A 227 -7.93 15.79 13.71
C ARG A 227 -6.50 16.19 13.34
N LEU A 228 -5.50 15.40 13.74
CA LEU A 228 -4.11 15.63 13.33
C LEU A 228 -3.94 15.45 11.81
N CYS A 229 -4.51 14.39 11.23
CA CYS A 229 -4.51 14.16 9.80
C CYS A 229 -5.17 15.31 9.04
N GLN A 230 -6.28 15.87 9.53
CA GLN A 230 -6.93 17.04 8.91
C GLN A 230 -6.07 18.30 8.94
N ALA A 231 -5.17 18.42 9.92
CA ALA A 231 -4.29 19.56 10.10
C ALA A 231 -2.97 19.45 9.32
N LEU A 232 -2.71 18.32 8.64
CA LEU A 232 -1.51 18.16 7.83
C LEU A 232 -1.44 19.24 6.74
N PRO A 233 -0.23 19.75 6.43
CA PRO A 233 -0.04 20.68 5.32
C PRO A 233 -0.51 20.12 3.98
N ASP A 234 -0.88 21.01 3.06
CA ASP A 234 -1.51 20.63 1.79
C ASP A 234 -0.68 19.67 0.94
N VAL A 235 0.66 19.69 1.04
CA VAL A 235 1.54 18.74 0.35
C VAL A 235 1.27 17.29 0.81
N TYR A 236 1.07 17.08 2.11
CA TYR A 236 0.74 15.77 2.68
C TYR A 236 -0.71 15.39 2.40
N GLN A 237 -1.65 16.34 2.49
CA GLN A 237 -3.04 16.10 2.08
C GLN A 237 -3.12 15.64 0.63
N SER A 238 -2.42 16.34 -0.25
CA SER A 238 -2.35 15.99 -1.67
C SER A 238 -1.78 14.59 -1.88
N ALA A 239 -0.81 14.15 -1.05
CA ALA A 239 -0.28 12.79 -1.14
C ALA A 239 -1.34 11.75 -0.71
N LEU A 240 -2.04 11.97 0.40
CA LEU A 240 -3.14 11.11 0.85
C LEU A 240 -4.28 11.05 -0.17
N GLU A 241 -4.62 12.18 -0.80
CA GLU A 241 -5.61 12.29 -1.87
C GLU A 241 -5.23 11.44 -3.09
N ARG A 242 -3.96 11.45 -3.52
CA ARG A 242 -3.48 10.61 -4.64
C ARG A 242 -3.65 9.12 -4.33
N HIS A 243 -3.26 8.70 -3.12
CA HIS A 243 -3.39 7.31 -2.69
C HIS A 243 -4.87 6.90 -2.56
N TYR A 244 -5.71 7.79 -2.03
CA TYR A 244 -7.16 7.58 -1.98
C TYR A 244 -7.78 7.40 -3.37
N ILE A 245 -7.45 8.28 -4.33
CA ILE A 245 -7.95 8.19 -5.71
C ILE A 245 -7.48 6.88 -6.37
N ALA A 246 -6.24 6.45 -6.13
CA ALA A 246 -5.76 5.14 -6.56
C ALA A 246 -6.53 3.98 -5.89
N GLY A 247 -6.84 4.12 -4.60
CA GLY A 247 -7.70 3.20 -3.85
C GLY A 247 -9.11 3.08 -4.43
N LEU A 248 -9.71 4.19 -4.91
CA LEU A 248 -11.00 4.17 -5.61
C LEU A 248 -10.91 3.35 -6.91
N TRP A 249 -9.86 3.57 -7.70
CA TRP A 249 -9.66 2.82 -8.94
C TRP A 249 -9.52 1.32 -8.69
N LEU A 250 -8.73 0.92 -7.68
CA LEU A 250 -8.53 -0.48 -7.36
C LEU A 250 -9.60 -1.08 -6.45
N GLY A 251 -10.54 -0.28 -5.95
CA GLY A 251 -11.54 -0.74 -4.99
C GLY A 251 -10.93 -1.22 -3.66
N ASN A 252 -9.89 -0.56 -3.17
CA ASN A 252 -9.21 -0.95 -1.93
C ASN A 252 -10.12 -0.68 -0.71
N TRP A 253 -10.58 -1.74 -0.03
CA TRP A 253 -11.41 -1.60 1.16
C TRP A 253 -10.64 -1.25 2.44
N ASP A 254 -9.33 -1.48 2.46
CA ASP A 254 -8.55 -1.52 3.70
C ASP A 254 -7.35 -0.58 3.76
N MET A 255 -7.20 0.34 2.79
CA MET A 255 -6.08 1.29 2.77
C MET A 255 -5.94 2.12 4.05
N CYS A 256 -7.06 2.52 4.68
CA CYS A 256 -7.07 3.24 5.96
C CYS A 256 -7.93 2.49 6.99
N ASN A 257 -7.42 1.36 7.47
CA ASN A 257 -8.08 0.53 8.48
C ASN A 257 -8.16 1.23 9.86
N VAL A 258 -8.75 0.55 10.85
CA VAL A 258 -8.94 1.10 12.21
C VAL A 258 -7.65 1.54 12.91
N PHE A 259 -6.49 1.03 12.51
CA PHE A 259 -5.19 1.40 13.07
C PHE A 259 -4.43 2.41 12.21
N MET A 260 -4.88 2.65 10.96
CA MET A 260 -4.25 3.52 9.95
C MET A 260 -2.84 3.04 9.56
N GLU A 261 -2.71 1.74 9.26
CA GLU A 261 -1.41 1.09 9.00
C GLU A 261 -1.17 0.69 7.54
N ASN A 262 -2.22 0.52 6.74
CA ASN A 262 -2.05 0.17 5.31
C ASN A 262 -1.71 1.40 4.43
N ILE A 263 -1.51 2.55 5.06
CA ILE A 263 -0.92 3.75 4.47
C ILE A 263 -0.01 4.37 5.51
N GLY A 264 1.11 4.92 5.07
CA GLY A 264 2.11 5.50 5.97
C GLY A 264 3.03 6.47 5.26
N VAL A 265 4.07 6.88 5.99
CA VAL A 265 5.12 7.75 5.47
C VAL A 265 6.41 6.95 5.38
N TRP A 266 7.01 6.99 4.22
CA TRP A 266 8.34 6.44 3.96
C TRP A 266 9.25 7.55 3.45
N ARG A 267 10.47 7.59 3.98
CA ARG A 267 11.50 8.52 3.53
C ARG A 267 12.31 7.84 2.44
N ASP A 268 12.36 8.48 1.27
CA ASP A 268 13.15 7.98 0.16
C ASP A 268 14.67 8.16 0.42
N VAL A 269 15.49 7.77 -0.56
CA VAL A 269 16.95 7.89 -0.49
C VAL A 269 17.46 9.33 -0.34
N ASN A 270 16.59 10.33 -0.58
CA ASN A 270 16.88 11.75 -0.44
C ASN A 270 16.27 12.34 0.84
N ASP A 271 15.78 11.49 1.75
CA ASP A 271 15.11 11.84 2.99
C ASP A 271 13.81 12.64 2.80
N LEU A 272 13.16 12.47 1.64
CA LEU A 272 11.89 13.12 1.35
C LEU A 272 10.72 12.26 1.82
N PRO A 273 9.84 12.81 2.67
CA PRO A 273 8.68 12.08 3.17
C PRO A 273 7.67 11.87 2.03
N CYS A 274 7.42 10.60 1.70
CA CYS A 274 6.46 10.18 0.70
C CYS A 274 5.36 9.35 1.35
N ALA A 275 4.11 9.56 0.94
CA ALA A 275 3.04 8.62 1.30
C ALA A 275 3.30 7.28 0.59
N MET A 276 3.08 6.17 1.29
CA MET A 276 3.23 4.82 0.76
C MET A 276 2.06 3.96 1.21
N SER A 277 1.48 3.21 0.28
CA SER A 277 0.41 2.25 0.58
C SER A 277 0.95 0.83 0.64
N LEU A 278 0.40 0.06 1.57
CA LEU A 278 0.68 -1.34 1.83
C LEU A 278 -0.59 -2.17 1.71
N ASP A 279 -0.42 -3.48 1.85
CA ASP A 279 -1.47 -4.50 1.95
C ASP A 279 -2.61 -4.35 0.93
N PHE A 280 -2.43 -4.99 -0.23
CA PHE A 280 -3.37 -4.95 -1.34
C PHE A 280 -4.33 -6.15 -1.35
N ASP A 281 -4.48 -6.85 -0.22
CA ASP A 281 -5.29 -8.05 -0.10
C ASP A 281 -6.80 -7.78 -0.13
N ALA A 282 -7.22 -6.53 0.00
CA ALA A 282 -8.61 -6.07 -0.09
C ALA A 282 -8.87 -5.20 -1.35
N CYS A 283 -8.07 -5.39 -2.40
CA CYS A 283 -8.19 -4.71 -3.70
C CYS A 283 -8.85 -5.61 -4.77
N LEU A 284 -9.26 -4.99 -5.87
CA LEU A 284 -9.90 -5.64 -7.02
C LEU A 284 -11.14 -6.41 -6.55
N HIS A 285 -11.23 -7.70 -6.84
CA HIS A 285 -12.35 -8.52 -6.39
C HIS A 285 -12.18 -9.05 -4.95
N LEU A 286 -11.02 -8.82 -4.32
CA LEU A 286 -10.74 -9.30 -2.97
C LEU A 286 -11.37 -8.37 -1.92
N GLY A 287 -12.03 -8.99 -0.94
CA GLY A 287 -12.52 -8.38 0.29
C GLY A 287 -11.69 -8.88 1.49
N PHE A 288 -12.32 -9.03 2.65
CA PHE A 288 -11.62 -9.43 3.87
C PHE A 288 -11.45 -10.93 4.03
N GLN A 289 -10.40 -11.31 4.76
CA GLN A 289 -10.09 -12.68 5.19
C GLN A 289 -10.12 -13.70 4.05
N GLY A 290 -9.61 -13.32 2.88
CA GLY A 290 -9.56 -14.22 1.72
C GLY A 290 -10.90 -14.49 1.07
N ARG A 291 -11.92 -13.65 1.31
CA ARG A 291 -13.20 -13.74 0.63
C ARG A 291 -13.28 -12.71 -0.48
N LEU A 292 -14.06 -13.01 -1.51
CA LEU A 292 -14.46 -12.05 -2.54
C LEU A 292 -15.33 -10.94 -1.95
N LYS A 293 -15.24 -9.72 -2.48
CA LYS A 293 -16.08 -8.60 -2.04
C LYS A 293 -17.57 -8.90 -2.06
N ALA A 294 -18.04 -9.61 -3.09
CA ALA A 294 -19.45 -10.05 -3.20
C ALA A 294 -19.91 -10.96 -2.03
N GLN A 295 -18.98 -11.61 -1.35
CA GLN A 295 -19.22 -12.54 -0.24
C GLN A 295 -18.75 -11.99 1.11
N ALA A 296 -18.00 -10.88 1.10
CA ALA A 296 -17.32 -10.32 2.26
C ALA A 296 -18.06 -9.13 2.88
N TYR A 297 -19.20 -8.70 2.33
CA TYR A 297 -19.96 -7.57 2.87
C TYR A 297 -20.39 -7.80 4.32
N ASP A 298 -21.04 -8.93 4.60
CA ASP A 298 -21.50 -9.25 5.95
C ASP A 298 -20.32 -9.49 6.91
N LEU A 299 -19.20 -10.00 6.38
CA LEU A 299 -17.95 -10.12 7.14
C LEU A 299 -17.36 -8.75 7.48
N ALA A 300 -17.34 -7.82 6.54
CA ALA A 300 -16.83 -6.46 6.73
C ALA A 300 -17.62 -5.71 7.81
N LEU A 301 -18.94 -5.88 7.86
CA LEU A 301 -19.78 -5.36 8.94
C LEU A 301 -19.55 -6.11 10.26
N GLY A 302 -19.55 -7.44 10.21
CA GLY A 302 -19.48 -8.30 11.39
C GLY A 302 -18.11 -8.36 12.06
N GLN A 303 -17.02 -8.00 11.37
CA GLN A 303 -15.66 -8.07 11.94
C GLN A 303 -15.52 -7.20 13.20
N ARG A 304 -16.17 -6.04 13.25
CA ARG A 304 -16.16 -5.18 14.45
C ARG A 304 -17.06 -5.71 15.55
N GLU A 305 -18.20 -6.30 15.21
CA GLU A 305 -19.10 -6.94 16.19
C GLU A 305 -18.46 -8.19 16.82
N ALA A 306 -17.67 -8.93 16.03
CA ALA A 306 -16.98 -10.14 16.46
C ALA A 306 -15.77 -9.87 17.36
N VAL A 307 -15.24 -8.63 17.35
CA VAL A 307 -14.08 -8.22 18.14
C VAL A 307 -14.47 -7.08 19.08
N PRO A 308 -14.94 -7.36 20.30
CA PRO A 308 -15.50 -6.35 21.21
C PRO A 308 -14.52 -5.25 21.66
N SER A 309 -13.23 -5.43 21.41
CA SER A 309 -12.17 -4.45 21.66
C SER A 309 -11.99 -3.45 20.53
N LEU A 310 -12.70 -3.60 19.40
CA LEU A 310 -12.71 -2.60 18.34
C LEU A 310 -13.86 -1.61 18.56
N PRO A 311 -13.66 -0.33 18.23
CA PRO A 311 -14.74 0.64 18.27
C PRO A 311 -15.84 0.29 17.26
N ALA A 312 -17.10 0.54 17.62
CA ALA A 312 -18.23 0.33 16.73
C ALA A 312 -18.06 1.11 15.41
N SER A 313 -18.59 0.57 14.31
CA SER A 313 -18.61 1.31 13.05
C SER A 313 -19.55 2.50 13.16
N THR A 314 -19.04 3.69 12.86
CA THR A 314 -19.86 4.91 12.71
C THR A 314 -20.18 5.20 11.24
N SER A 315 -19.54 4.49 10.30
CA SER A 315 -19.82 4.62 8.86
C SER A 315 -20.87 3.61 8.40
N THR A 316 -21.72 4.06 7.50
CA THR A 316 -22.65 3.19 6.78
C THR A 316 -21.92 2.61 5.58
N PHE A 317 -21.43 1.38 5.66
CA PHE A 317 -20.90 0.68 4.49
C PHE A 317 -22.06 0.12 3.65
N ARG A 318 -22.24 0.60 2.41
CA ARG A 318 -23.39 0.23 1.57
C ARG A 318 -23.12 -1.04 0.76
N ARG A 319 -24.13 -1.91 0.69
CA ARG A 319 -24.03 -3.20 -0.03
C ARG A 319 -23.87 -3.02 -1.54
N ASP A 320 -24.53 -2.03 -2.13
CA ASP A 320 -24.41 -1.74 -3.57
C ASP A 320 -23.01 -1.23 -3.93
N ALA A 321 -22.32 -0.57 -3.00
CA ALA A 321 -20.94 -0.12 -3.17
C ALA A 321 -19.89 -1.21 -2.85
N ALA A 322 -20.34 -2.40 -2.44
CA ALA A 322 -19.44 -3.49 -2.10
C ALA A 322 -18.90 -4.22 -3.34
N ALA A 323 -19.49 -4.05 -4.52
CA ALA A 323 -18.95 -4.68 -5.72
C ALA A 323 -17.74 -3.91 -6.27
N PHE A 324 -16.76 -4.63 -6.80
CA PHE A 324 -15.74 -4.02 -7.65
C PHE A 324 -16.33 -3.87 -9.05
N ASP A 325 -17.01 -2.75 -9.31
CA ASP A 325 -17.72 -2.49 -10.57
C ASP A 325 -16.90 -1.70 -11.59
N PRO A 326 -17.16 -1.85 -12.90
CA PRO A 326 -16.40 -1.16 -13.95
C PRO A 326 -16.76 0.32 -14.05
N THR A 327 -17.70 0.83 -13.27
CA THR A 327 -18.11 2.23 -13.28
C THR A 327 -18.28 2.71 -11.85
N LEU A 328 -17.76 3.90 -11.56
CA LEU A 328 -17.95 4.58 -10.29
C LEU A 328 -19.18 5.48 -10.33
N PRO A 329 -19.94 5.60 -9.23
CA PRO A 329 -21.02 6.58 -9.13
C PRO A 329 -20.50 8.01 -9.21
N ASP A 330 -21.36 8.95 -9.63
CA ASP A 330 -20.96 10.35 -9.83
C ASP A 330 -20.45 11.05 -8.55
N GLY A 331 -20.85 10.58 -7.37
CA GLY A 331 -20.38 11.07 -6.06
C GLY A 331 -19.19 10.31 -5.47
N ALA A 332 -18.56 9.38 -6.19
CA ALA A 332 -17.57 8.45 -5.62
C ALA A 332 -16.35 9.13 -4.99
N LEU A 333 -15.99 10.35 -5.41
CA LEU A 333 -14.80 11.03 -4.87
C LEU A 333 -14.94 11.36 -3.38
N THR A 334 -16.15 11.56 -2.88
CA THR A 334 -16.42 11.98 -1.49
C THR A 334 -17.32 11.01 -0.74
N ASP A 335 -17.84 9.98 -1.43
CA ASP A 335 -18.68 8.97 -0.83
C ASP A 335 -17.88 8.01 0.07
N LEU A 336 -17.85 8.29 1.37
CA LEU A 336 -17.19 7.43 2.35
C LEU A 336 -17.92 6.10 2.57
N SER A 337 -19.19 5.99 2.16
CA SER A 337 -20.03 4.83 2.39
C SER A 337 -19.68 3.62 1.50
N GLN A 338 -18.75 3.79 0.56
CA GLN A 338 -18.20 2.72 -0.28
C GLN A 338 -17.06 1.93 0.38
N PHE A 339 -16.65 2.31 1.59
CA PHE A 339 -15.57 1.65 2.33
C PHE A 339 -16.03 1.14 3.70
N PRO A 340 -15.58 -0.05 4.14
CA PRO A 340 -15.84 -0.56 5.49
C PRO A 340 -15.31 0.31 6.64
N TYR A 341 -14.25 1.09 6.37
CA TYR A 341 -13.62 2.01 7.32
C TYR A 341 -13.79 3.48 6.88
N GLY A 342 -14.91 3.81 6.23
CA GLY A 342 -15.15 5.10 5.58
C GLY A 342 -14.83 6.33 6.44
N GLU A 343 -15.11 6.27 7.75
CA GLU A 343 -14.80 7.34 8.70
C GLU A 343 -13.31 7.70 8.75
N ASN A 344 -12.42 6.73 8.55
CA ASN A 344 -10.97 6.93 8.61
C ASN A 344 -10.41 7.59 7.34
N TYR A 345 -11.17 7.55 6.24
CA TYR A 345 -10.85 8.23 4.99
C TYR A 345 -11.34 9.69 4.97
N ALA A 346 -12.19 10.09 5.93
CA ALA A 346 -12.77 11.44 5.96
C ALA A 346 -11.73 12.57 5.85
N PRO A 347 -10.56 12.52 6.54
CA PRO A 347 -9.53 13.53 6.37
C PRO A 347 -8.97 13.60 4.95
N PHE A 348 -8.86 12.46 4.26
CA PHE A 348 -8.21 12.36 2.94
C PHE A 348 -9.10 12.96 1.84
N VAL A 349 -10.42 12.90 2.02
CA VAL A 349 -11.39 13.34 1.01
C VAL A 349 -12.00 14.70 1.31
N ARG A 350 -11.70 15.29 2.46
CA ARG A 350 -12.32 16.54 2.92
C ARG A 350 -12.21 17.65 1.87
N ARG A 351 -11.03 17.82 1.26
CA ARG A 351 -10.85 18.87 0.25
C ARG A 351 -11.53 18.50 -1.08
N LEU A 352 -11.64 17.21 -1.41
CA LEU A 352 -12.42 16.71 -2.55
C LEU A 352 -13.91 17.08 -2.46
N ALA A 353 -14.46 17.34 -1.28
CA ALA A 353 -15.84 17.81 -1.12
C ALA A 353 -16.12 19.17 -1.79
N GLY A 354 -15.10 20.01 -1.94
CA GLY A 354 -15.19 21.29 -2.65
C GLY A 354 -14.98 21.17 -4.17
N PHE A 355 -14.74 19.97 -4.69
CA PHE A 355 -14.40 19.76 -6.09
C PHE A 355 -15.64 19.86 -7.00
N ALA A 356 -15.74 20.96 -7.76
CA ALA A 356 -16.78 21.11 -8.77
C ALA A 356 -16.34 20.53 -10.11
N ARG A 357 -16.79 19.32 -10.46
CA ARG A 357 -16.44 18.65 -11.74
C ARG A 357 -16.74 19.55 -12.94
N ASP A 358 -17.92 20.16 -12.94
CA ASP A 358 -18.49 20.91 -14.07
C ASP A 358 -18.21 22.43 -13.96
N ALA A 359 -17.12 22.81 -13.27
CA ALA A 359 -16.68 24.21 -13.18
C ALA A 359 -16.35 24.79 -14.55
N SER A 360 -16.56 26.10 -14.72
CA SER A 360 -16.19 26.80 -15.96
C SER A 360 -14.69 26.65 -16.25
N THR A 361 -14.29 26.64 -17.53
CA THR A 361 -12.88 26.55 -17.94
C THR A 361 -12.01 27.61 -17.27
N LYS A 362 -12.55 28.83 -17.06
CA LYS A 362 -11.85 29.91 -16.36
C LYS A 362 -11.60 29.54 -14.89
N THR A 363 -12.64 29.16 -14.16
CA THR A 363 -12.54 28.75 -12.75
C THR A 363 -11.59 27.57 -12.59
N ALA A 364 -11.75 26.54 -13.41
CA ALA A 364 -10.87 25.37 -13.39
C ALA A 364 -9.41 25.77 -13.70
N GLY A 365 -9.19 26.68 -14.65
CA GLY A 365 -7.86 27.20 -14.98
C GLY A 365 -7.22 28.01 -13.85
N ASP A 366 -8.00 28.80 -13.11
CA ASP A 366 -7.50 29.57 -11.97
C ASP A 366 -7.14 28.65 -10.79
N GLU A 367 -7.98 27.66 -10.47
CA GLU A 367 -7.69 26.64 -9.44
C GLU A 367 -6.47 25.78 -9.78
N LEU A 368 -6.29 25.45 -11.07
CA LEU A 368 -5.14 24.68 -11.54
C LEU A 368 -3.80 25.39 -11.33
N ARG A 369 -3.76 26.71 -11.07
CA ARG A 369 -2.50 27.45 -10.85
C ARG A 369 -1.84 27.13 -9.51
N ASP A 370 -2.63 26.76 -8.52
CA ASP A 370 -2.10 26.25 -7.25
C ASP A 370 -1.79 24.75 -7.38
N PRO A 371 -0.52 24.33 -7.32
CA PRO A 371 -0.11 22.92 -7.52
C PRO A 371 -0.59 21.99 -6.41
N THR A 372 -1.03 22.56 -5.28
CA THR A 372 -1.57 21.82 -4.13
C THR A 372 -3.09 21.89 -4.06
N SER A 373 -3.76 22.55 -5.02
CA SER A 373 -5.21 22.58 -5.07
C SER A 373 -5.77 21.20 -5.40
N VAL A 374 -7.00 20.96 -4.96
CA VAL A 374 -7.73 19.71 -5.23
C VAL A 374 -7.89 19.49 -6.73
N ARG A 375 -8.07 20.56 -7.51
CA ARG A 375 -8.14 20.52 -8.97
C ARG A 375 -6.82 20.04 -9.58
N ALA A 376 -5.69 20.56 -9.12
CA ALA A 376 -4.37 20.14 -9.59
C ALA A 376 -4.08 18.67 -9.24
N VAL A 377 -4.44 18.23 -8.02
CA VAL A 377 -4.30 16.81 -7.61
C VAL A 377 -5.17 15.90 -8.45
N ALA A 378 -6.44 16.26 -8.67
CA ALA A 378 -7.35 15.46 -9.50
C ALA A 378 -6.87 15.38 -10.95
N ALA A 379 -6.41 16.49 -11.52
CA ALA A 379 -5.88 16.53 -12.89
C ALA A 379 -4.58 15.72 -13.04
N GLU A 380 -3.68 15.77 -12.04
CA GLU A 380 -2.49 14.90 -11.97
C GLU A 380 -2.89 13.42 -11.95
N MET A 381 -3.87 13.04 -11.13
CA MET A 381 -4.33 11.66 -11.07
C MET A 381 -5.03 11.22 -12.35
N ALA A 382 -5.81 12.09 -12.99
CA ALA A 382 -6.40 11.84 -14.31
C ALA A 382 -5.31 11.65 -15.37
N TYR A 383 -4.21 12.40 -15.30
CA TYR A 383 -3.05 12.24 -16.16
C TYR A 383 -2.36 10.88 -15.94
N ARG A 384 -2.05 10.53 -14.68
CA ARG A 384 -1.45 9.23 -14.31
C ARG A 384 -2.29 8.05 -14.80
N LEU A 385 -3.61 8.09 -14.55
CA LEU A 385 -4.56 7.07 -14.96
C LEU A 385 -4.68 6.97 -16.48
N GLY A 386 -4.81 8.10 -17.17
CA GLY A 386 -5.02 8.16 -18.63
C GLY A 386 -3.85 7.60 -19.44
N ARG A 387 -2.68 7.45 -18.82
CA ARG A 387 -1.49 6.84 -19.44
C ARG A 387 -1.47 5.32 -19.39
N LEU A 388 -2.28 4.69 -18.55
CA LEU A 388 -2.44 3.25 -18.53
C LEU A 388 -3.32 2.83 -19.70
N SER A 389 -2.99 1.75 -20.39
CA SER A 389 -3.75 1.18 -21.50
C SER A 389 -3.87 -0.33 -21.38
N ALA A 390 -4.75 -0.94 -22.19
CA ALA A 390 -4.88 -2.39 -22.26
C ALA A 390 -3.54 -3.09 -22.53
N ARG A 391 -2.69 -2.47 -23.36
CA ARG A 391 -1.38 -3.01 -23.71
C ARG A 391 -0.46 -3.14 -22.49
N GLU A 392 -0.49 -2.18 -21.58
CA GLU A 392 0.41 -2.15 -20.42
C GLU A 392 -0.10 -3.04 -19.28
N VAL A 393 -1.42 -3.07 -19.04
CA VAL A 393 -1.97 -3.85 -17.91
C VAL A 393 -2.14 -5.33 -18.20
N ARG A 394 -2.36 -5.70 -19.48
CA ARG A 394 -2.63 -7.08 -19.91
C ARG A 394 -1.55 -8.09 -19.50
N PRO A 395 -0.25 -7.85 -19.70
CA PRO A 395 0.79 -8.81 -19.33
C PRO A 395 0.77 -9.16 -17.84
N TRP A 396 0.47 -8.21 -16.96
CA TRP A 396 0.37 -8.45 -15.53
C TRP A 396 -0.86 -9.27 -15.17
N ILE A 397 -2.00 -8.95 -15.78
CA ILE A 397 -3.25 -9.71 -15.58
C ILE A 397 -3.05 -11.16 -16.04
N GLU A 398 -2.46 -11.38 -17.21
CA GLU A 398 -2.16 -12.71 -17.72
C GLU A 398 -1.20 -13.47 -16.80
N ALA A 399 -0.17 -12.80 -16.27
CA ALA A 399 0.76 -13.40 -15.30
C ALA A 399 0.05 -13.83 -14.01
N ALA A 400 -0.80 -12.96 -13.45
CA ALA A 400 -1.58 -13.28 -12.25
C ALA A 400 -2.57 -14.42 -12.50
N CYS A 401 -3.27 -14.41 -13.64
CA CYS A 401 -4.18 -15.50 -14.02
C CYS A 401 -3.44 -16.83 -14.24
N ARG A 402 -2.23 -16.83 -14.81
CA ARG A 402 -1.41 -18.05 -14.95
C ARG A 402 -1.08 -18.65 -13.59
N VAL A 403 -0.56 -17.85 -12.65
CA VAL A 403 -0.21 -18.33 -11.29
C VAL A 403 -1.45 -18.84 -10.56
N GLY A 404 -2.57 -18.11 -10.64
CA GLY A 404 -3.84 -18.52 -10.05
C GLY A 404 -4.29 -19.91 -10.54
N ARG A 405 -4.21 -20.17 -11.86
CA ARG A 405 -4.60 -21.47 -12.44
C ARG A 405 -3.68 -22.62 -12.03
N THR A 406 -2.37 -22.38 -11.96
CA THR A 406 -1.41 -23.43 -11.60
C THR A 406 -1.54 -23.89 -10.15
N GLY A 407 -2.12 -23.06 -9.28
CA GLY A 407 -2.32 -23.36 -7.86
C GLY A 407 -3.63 -24.07 -7.51
N SER A 408 -4.61 -24.09 -8.42
CA SER A 408 -5.94 -24.67 -8.18
C SER A 408 -5.98 -26.17 -8.51
N GLY A 409 -5.34 -26.99 -7.68
CA GLY A 409 -5.57 -28.43 -7.67
C GLY A 409 -6.84 -28.76 -6.88
N ALA A 410 -7.82 -29.40 -7.53
CA ALA A 410 -9.14 -29.80 -6.99
C ALA A 410 -9.91 -28.66 -6.30
N ALA A 411 -10.73 -27.94 -7.08
CA ALA A 411 -11.58 -26.85 -6.62
C ALA A 411 -12.33 -27.21 -5.33
N LEU A 412 -11.95 -26.58 -4.23
CA LEU A 412 -12.77 -26.55 -3.01
C LEU A 412 -13.84 -25.46 -3.18
N ASP A 413 -15.04 -25.71 -2.67
CA ASP A 413 -16.11 -24.71 -2.60
C ASP A 413 -15.57 -23.45 -1.90
N GLY A 414 -15.41 -22.36 -2.66
CA GLY A 414 -14.79 -21.11 -2.20
C GLY A 414 -13.56 -20.65 -2.99
N ASP A 415 -13.11 -21.44 -3.97
CA ASP A 415 -12.00 -21.03 -4.84
C ASP A 415 -12.31 -19.74 -5.62
N MET A 416 -11.36 -18.82 -5.59
CA MET A 416 -11.35 -17.60 -6.41
C MET A 416 -11.59 -17.97 -7.88
N PRO A 417 -12.67 -17.50 -8.52
CA PRO A 417 -12.86 -17.71 -9.94
C PRO A 417 -11.71 -17.01 -10.65
N VAL A 418 -10.92 -17.76 -11.42
CA VAL A 418 -9.91 -17.15 -12.28
C VAL A 418 -10.67 -16.39 -13.37
N LEU A 419 -10.81 -15.09 -13.18
CA LEU A 419 -11.43 -14.22 -14.16
C LEU A 419 -10.67 -14.32 -15.49
N ASP A 420 -11.46 -14.32 -16.55
CA ASP A 420 -10.94 -14.18 -17.90
C ASP A 420 -10.10 -12.88 -18.00
N PRO A 421 -8.86 -12.94 -18.49
CA PRO A 421 -7.99 -11.77 -18.60
C PRO A 421 -8.62 -10.60 -19.35
N GLU A 422 -9.34 -10.84 -20.46
CA GLU A 422 -9.98 -9.77 -21.22
C GLU A 422 -11.06 -9.08 -20.40
N THR A 423 -11.88 -9.87 -19.71
CA THR A 423 -12.93 -9.35 -18.82
C THR A 423 -12.32 -8.44 -17.74
N LEU A 424 -11.24 -8.87 -17.09
CA LEU A 424 -10.58 -8.07 -16.06
C LEU A 424 -9.91 -6.80 -16.64
N VAL A 425 -9.30 -6.89 -17.83
CA VAL A 425 -8.76 -5.72 -18.55
C VAL A 425 -9.88 -4.71 -18.83
N SER A 426 -10.96 -5.14 -19.49
CA SER A 426 -12.10 -4.28 -19.82
C SER A 426 -12.69 -3.63 -18.57
N HIS A 427 -12.80 -4.39 -17.48
CA HIS A 427 -13.31 -3.90 -16.21
C HIS A 427 -12.42 -2.82 -15.59
N LEU A 428 -11.11 -3.06 -15.51
CA LEU A 428 -10.14 -2.13 -14.96
C LEU A 428 -10.08 -0.82 -15.76
N LEU A 429 -10.13 -0.92 -17.10
CA LEU A 429 -10.08 0.24 -17.97
C LEU A 429 -11.41 1.01 -17.97
N GLY A 430 -12.55 0.33 -17.91
CA GLY A 430 -13.85 0.98 -17.72
C GLY A 430 -13.87 1.79 -16.43
N ARG A 431 -13.36 1.20 -15.32
CA ARG A 431 -13.31 1.88 -14.04
C ARG A 431 -12.33 3.05 -14.04
N ARG A 432 -11.17 2.89 -14.68
CA ARG A 432 -10.20 3.97 -14.95
C ARG A 432 -10.87 5.13 -15.68
N ASP A 433 -11.60 4.86 -16.77
CA ASP A 433 -12.22 5.90 -17.59
C ASP A 433 -13.34 6.63 -16.84
N SER A 434 -14.14 5.87 -16.07
CA SER A 434 -15.13 6.44 -15.16
C SER A 434 -14.48 7.39 -14.16
N LEU A 435 -13.37 7.00 -13.52
CA LEU A 435 -12.65 7.83 -12.57
C LEU A 435 -11.99 9.06 -13.24
N VAL A 436 -11.36 8.90 -14.40
CA VAL A 436 -10.78 10.02 -15.17
C VAL A 436 -11.84 11.07 -15.48
N ARG A 437 -13.06 10.65 -15.86
CA ARG A 437 -14.19 11.57 -16.04
C ARG A 437 -14.55 12.31 -14.75
N LEU A 438 -14.62 11.61 -13.61
CA LEU A 438 -14.89 12.23 -12.32
C LEU A 438 -13.83 13.26 -11.92
N LEU A 439 -12.58 13.05 -12.31
CA LEU A 439 -11.44 13.93 -12.00
C LEU A 439 -11.30 15.14 -12.95
N GLY A 440 -12.28 15.40 -13.81
CA GLY A 440 -12.28 16.53 -14.76
C GLY A 440 -11.85 16.17 -16.18
N GLY A 441 -11.60 14.88 -16.45
CA GLY A 441 -11.42 14.34 -17.80
C GLY A 441 -10.07 14.66 -18.46
N PRO A 442 -9.92 14.24 -19.74
CA PRO A 442 -8.67 14.39 -20.49
C PRO A 442 -8.21 15.85 -20.64
N TRP A 443 -9.15 16.80 -20.73
CA TRP A 443 -8.82 18.22 -20.83
C TRP A 443 -8.07 18.72 -19.58
N ALA A 444 -8.55 18.37 -18.38
CA ALA A 444 -7.89 18.77 -17.14
C ALA A 444 -6.49 18.15 -17.02
N ALA A 445 -6.37 16.86 -17.35
CA ALA A 445 -5.10 16.14 -17.36
C ALA A 445 -4.06 16.78 -18.31
N GLN A 446 -4.45 17.09 -19.55
CA GLN A 446 -3.57 17.71 -20.54
C GLN A 446 -3.18 19.15 -20.14
N THR A 447 -4.13 19.92 -19.62
CA THR A 447 -3.89 21.29 -19.14
C THR A 447 -2.90 21.30 -17.97
N TRP A 448 -3.07 20.39 -17.02
CA TRP A 448 -2.16 20.22 -15.91
C TRP A 448 -0.76 19.82 -16.37
N ALA A 449 -0.64 18.86 -17.29
CA ALA A 449 0.66 18.41 -17.79
C ALA A 449 1.41 19.51 -18.55
N HIS A 450 0.68 20.37 -19.27
CA HIS A 450 1.25 21.55 -19.93
C HIS A 450 1.71 22.60 -18.90
N MET A 451 0.89 22.88 -17.88
CA MET A 451 1.20 23.89 -16.86
C MET A 451 2.36 23.45 -15.94
N TYR A 452 2.47 22.16 -15.65
CA TYR A 452 3.44 21.58 -14.74
C TYR A 452 4.37 20.58 -15.44
N GLY A 453 4.98 21.00 -16.54
CA GLY A 453 5.80 20.13 -17.41
C GLY A 453 6.88 19.32 -16.68
N THR A 454 7.64 19.93 -15.76
CA THR A 454 8.66 19.23 -14.96
C THR A 454 8.04 18.16 -14.05
N ARG A 455 6.88 18.44 -13.47
CA ARG A 455 6.15 17.47 -12.63
C ARG A 455 5.60 16.33 -13.48
N ALA A 456 5.05 16.63 -14.66
CA ALA A 456 4.60 15.60 -15.61
C ALA A 456 5.76 14.68 -16.03
N GLN A 457 6.94 15.23 -16.33
CA GLN A 457 8.14 14.43 -16.63
C GLN A 457 8.58 13.56 -15.44
N ALA A 458 8.46 14.06 -14.20
CA ALA A 458 8.72 13.24 -13.02
C ALA A 458 7.71 12.09 -12.90
N VAL A 459 6.43 12.32 -13.19
CA VAL A 459 5.41 11.27 -13.29
C VAL A 459 5.75 10.28 -14.41
N ASP A 460 6.23 10.76 -15.56
CA ASP A 460 6.71 9.93 -16.66
C ASP A 460 7.79 8.96 -16.21
N ALA A 461 8.83 9.47 -15.56
CA ALA A 461 9.91 8.66 -15.01
C ALA A 461 9.43 7.66 -13.95
N GLN A 462 8.46 8.03 -13.10
CA GLN A 462 7.89 7.14 -12.09
C GLN A 462 7.09 5.98 -12.71
N GLN A 463 6.33 6.24 -13.76
CA GLN A 463 5.50 5.22 -14.43
C GLN A 463 6.32 4.38 -15.42
N GLU A 464 7.43 4.89 -15.97
CA GLU A 464 8.21 4.23 -17.01
C GLU A 464 8.59 2.77 -16.70
N PRO A 465 9.07 2.41 -15.48
CA PRO A 465 9.42 1.02 -15.17
C PRO A 465 8.25 0.05 -15.34
N PHE A 466 7.02 0.54 -15.18
CA PHE A 466 5.78 -0.22 -15.31
C PHE A 466 5.25 -0.23 -16.74
N LEU A 467 5.40 0.87 -17.49
CA LEU A 467 4.84 0.98 -18.85
C LEU A 467 5.77 0.47 -19.94
N ARG A 468 7.00 0.07 -19.59
CA ARG A 468 8.01 -0.37 -20.56
C ARG A 468 7.51 -1.55 -21.40
N ARG A 469 7.62 -1.34 -22.71
CA ARG A 469 7.29 -2.27 -23.79
C ARG A 469 8.16 -3.51 -23.68
N SER A 470 7.55 -4.68 -23.48
CA SER A 470 8.19 -5.93 -23.89
C SER A 470 8.46 -5.85 -25.40
N GLY A 471 9.73 -5.69 -25.77
CA GLY A 471 10.36 -6.02 -27.06
C GLY A 471 9.65 -5.63 -28.36
N THR A 472 10.26 -4.70 -29.09
CA THR A 472 10.61 -4.96 -30.49
C THR A 472 11.51 -6.17 -30.62
#